data_AF-A0A7K2XNF7-F1
#
_entry.id   AF-A0A7K2XNF7-F1
#
_cell.length_a   1.000
_cell.length_b   1.000
_cell.length_c   1.000
_cell.angle_alpha   90.00
_cell.angle_beta   90.00
_cell.angle_gamma   90.00
#
_symmetry.space_group_name_H-M   'P 1'
#
loop_
_entity.id
_entity.type
_entity.pdbx_description
1 polymer ?
#
loop_
_entity_poly.entity_id
_entity_poly.type
_entity_poly.pdbx_seq_one_letter_code
_entity_poly.pdbx_strand_id
1 'polypeptide(L)'
;MTALSMLVAPVVMIGMFWVVPTGLSLLDGPRPPGLDRLRRVWPLLAVPGALSLWLPRSGLSAGLAAVYALATLALACQAPARL
;
A
#
# COMPACT_ATOMS: atom_id res chain seq x y z
N MET A 1 -22.13 0.11 -6.88
CA MET A 1 -21.29 -0.40 -5.77
C MET A 1 -22.17 -1.23 -4.86
N THR A 2 -21.78 -2.47 -4.55
CA THR A 2 -22.56 -3.33 -3.64
C THR A 2 -22.26 -2.97 -2.18
N ALA A 3 -23.16 -3.30 -1.25
CA ALA A 3 -22.99 -3.03 0.18
C ALA A 3 -21.68 -3.63 0.74
N LEU A 4 -21.25 -4.77 0.21
CA LEU A 4 -19.96 -5.40 0.52
C LEU A 4 -18.77 -4.49 0.16
N SER A 5 -18.77 -3.86 -1.02
CA SER A 5 -17.69 -2.97 -1.45
C SER A 5 -17.57 -1.73 -0.57
N MET A 6 -18.69 -1.24 -0.02
CA MET A 6 -18.71 -0.09 0.88
C MET A 6 -18.04 -0.38 2.23
N LEU A 7 -18.05 -1.64 2.68
CA LEU A 7 -17.37 -2.06 3.92
C LEU A 7 -15.91 -2.44 3.65
N VAL A 8 -15.66 -3.13 2.54
CA VAL A 8 -14.32 -3.64 2.19
C VAL A 8 -13.36 -2.50 1.82
N ALA A 9 -13.82 -1.50 1.05
CA ALA A 9 -12.96 -0.40 0.64
C ALA A 9 -12.35 0.40 1.83
N PRO A 10 -13.11 0.83 2.85
CA PRO A 10 -12.54 1.51 4.01
C PRO A 10 -11.66 0.59 4.86
N VAL A 11 -12.01 -0.69 5.02
CA VAL A 11 -11.15 -1.66 5.73
C VAL A 11 -9.79 -1.80 5.03
N VAL A 12 -9.79 -1.93 3.70
CA VAL A 12 -8.57 -2.02 2.90
C VAL A 12 -7.79 -0.71 2.94
N MET A 13 -8.46 0.45 2.88
CA MET A 13 -7.81 1.75 3.05
C MET A 13 -7.13 1.87 4.42
N ILE A 14 -7.78 1.47 5.51
CA ILE A 14 -7.17 1.48 6.85
C ILE A 14 -5.94 0.58 6.88
N GLY A 15 -6.01 -0.60 6.25
CA GLY A 15 -4.86 -1.49 6.09
C GLY A 15 -3.70 -0.82 5.36
N MET A 16 -3.99 -0.21 4.21
CA MET A 16 -3.00 0.47 3.37
C MET A 16 -2.36 1.69 4.05
N PHE A 17 -3.15 2.53 4.71
CA PHE A 17 -2.70 3.80 5.28
C PHE A 17 -2.18 3.71 6.71
N TRP A 18 -2.63 2.73 7.50
CA TRP A 18 -2.31 2.65 8.94
C TRP A 18 -1.49 1.40 9.27
N VAL A 19 -1.98 0.22 8.88
CA VAL A 19 -1.33 -1.05 9.26
C VAL A 19 0.07 -1.17 8.67
N VAL A 20 0.26 -0.81 7.39
CA VAL A 20 1.58 -0.89 6.73
C VAL A 20 2.61 0.06 7.35
N PRO A 21 2.37 1.38 7.49
CA PRO A 21 3.36 2.27 8.11
C PRO A 21 3.58 1.98 9.60
N THR A 22 2.56 1.51 10.33
CA THR A 22 2.75 1.07 11.71
C THR A 22 3.60 -0.20 11.76
N GLY A 23 3.36 -1.19 10.89
CA GLY A 23 4.20 -2.38 10.77
C GLY A 23 5.66 -2.03 10.43
N LEU A 24 5.88 -1.10 9.50
CA LEU A 24 7.21 -0.57 9.20
C LEU A 24 7.85 0.18 10.37
N SER A 25 7.05 0.84 11.21
CA SER A 25 7.54 1.53 12.40
C SER A 25 7.93 0.58 13.54
N LEU A 26 7.29 -0.57 13.61
CA LEU A 26 7.55 -1.63 14.60
C LEU A 26 8.79 -2.47 14.25
N LEU A 27 9.33 -2.34 13.03
CA LEU A 27 10.63 -2.89 12.68
C LEU A 27 11.74 -2.10 13.39
N ASP A 28 11.98 -2.45 14.66
CA ASP A 28 13.13 -1.97 15.43
C ASP A 28 14.39 -2.75 15.01
N GLY A 29 15.32 -2.03 14.38
CA GLY A 29 16.59 -2.56 13.86
C GLY A 29 17.28 -1.54 12.96
N PRO A 30 18.52 -1.79 12.50
CA PRO A 30 19.24 -0.89 11.60
C PRO A 30 18.32 -0.54 10.41
N ARG A 31 17.91 0.72 10.31
CA ARG A 31 16.98 1.16 9.27
C ARG A 31 17.79 1.42 8.01
N PRO A 32 17.59 0.66 6.92
CA PRO A 32 18.19 1.03 5.66
C PRO A 32 17.64 2.40 5.25
N PRO A 33 18.46 3.28 4.66
CA PRO A 33 18.09 4.66 4.32
C PRO A 33 16.89 4.78 3.36
N GLY A 34 16.42 3.67 2.78
CA GLY A 34 15.21 3.59 1.96
C GLY A 34 13.89 3.44 2.75
N LEU A 35 13.91 2.90 3.97
CA LEU A 35 12.69 2.51 4.70
C LEU A 35 11.89 3.74 5.17
N ASP A 36 12.56 4.77 5.69
CA ASP A 36 11.91 6.02 6.13
C ASP A 36 11.35 6.82 4.93
N ARG A 37 12.06 6.81 3.81
CA ARG A 37 11.60 7.44 2.57
C ARG A 37 10.39 6.70 2.02
N LEU A 38 10.43 5.38 2.01
CA LEU A 38 9.32 4.55 1.59
C LEU A 38 8.12 4.72 2.51
N ARG A 39 8.28 4.79 3.83
CA ARG A 39 7.19 5.08 4.78
C ARG A 39 6.52 6.44 4.50
N ARG A 40 7.30 7.46 4.11
CA ARG A 40 6.76 8.78 3.72
C ARG A 40 6.08 8.78 2.36
N VAL A 41 6.60 8.02 1.40
CA VAL A 41 6.04 7.91 0.04
C VAL A 41 4.86 6.92 -0.01
N TRP A 42 4.76 6.01 0.96
CA TRP A 42 3.72 5.00 1.08
C TRP A 42 2.29 5.54 1.05
N PRO A 43 1.90 6.56 1.83
CA PRO A 43 0.56 7.14 1.70
C PRO A 43 0.30 7.68 0.30
N LEU A 44 1.32 8.20 -0.41
CA LEU A 44 1.19 8.64 -1.79
C LEU A 44 0.93 7.46 -2.76
N LEU A 45 1.53 6.29 -2.49
CA LEU A 45 1.32 5.05 -3.25
C LEU A 45 0.03 4.31 -2.86
N ALA A 46 -0.49 4.54 -1.66
CA ALA A 46 -1.76 3.99 -1.19
C ALA A 46 -2.98 4.70 -1.82
N VAL A 47 -2.85 5.99 -2.16
CA VAL A 47 -3.89 6.78 -2.86
C VAL A 47 -4.36 6.11 -4.16
N PRO A 48 -3.49 5.71 -5.12
CA PRO A 48 -3.94 5.04 -6.32
C PRO A 48 -4.60 3.68 -6.04
N GLY A 49 -4.11 2.91 -5.06
CA GLY A 49 -4.75 1.66 -4.62
C GLY A 49 -6.16 1.89 -4.07
N ALA A 50 -6.36 2.94 -3.27
CA ALA A 50 -7.66 3.34 -2.76
C ALA A 50 -8.61 3.79 -3.88
N LEU A 51 -8.11 4.59 -4.84
CA LEU A 51 -8.88 5.02 -6.00
C LEU A 51 -9.29 3.84 -6.89
N SER A 52 -8.42 2.85 -7.07
CA SER A 52 -8.72 1.61 -7.83
C SER A 52 -9.91 0.83 -7.25
N LEU A 53 -10.07 0.82 -5.92
CA LEU A 53 -11.17 0.14 -5.22
C LEU A 53 -12.52 0.82 -5.42
N TRP A 54 -12.53 2.13 -5.68
CA TRP A 54 -13.74 2.92 -5.90
C TRP A 54 -14.12 3.03 -7.38
N LEU A 55 -13.17 2.79 -8.30
CA LEU A 55 -13.46 2.82 -9.73
C LEU A 55 -14.22 1.56 -10.20
N PRO A 56 -15.15 1.70 -11.17
CA PRO A 56 -15.66 0.56 -11.92
C PRO A 56 -14.52 -0.23 -12.55
N ARG A 57 -14.62 -1.57 -12.62
CA ARG A 57 -13.63 -2.44 -13.25
C ARG A 57 -13.33 -1.95 -14.67
N SER A 58 -12.22 -1.25 -14.81
CA SER A 58 -11.80 -0.52 -16.01
C SER A 58 -10.28 -0.52 -16.09
N GLY A 59 -9.72 -0.27 -17.27
CA GLY A 59 -8.26 -0.25 -17.46
C GLY A 59 -7.53 0.72 -16.52
N LEU A 60 -8.20 1.81 -16.12
CA LEU A 60 -7.67 2.76 -15.11
C LEU A 60 -7.56 2.14 -13.72
N SER A 61 -8.56 1.37 -13.29
CA SER A 61 -8.51 0.63 -12.01
C SER A 61 -7.35 -0.38 -12.02
N ALA A 62 -7.12 -1.07 -13.14
CA ALA A 62 -5.99 -1.99 -13.29
C ALA A 62 -4.63 -1.27 -13.26
N GLY A 63 -4.51 -0.11 -13.94
CA GLY A 63 -3.28 0.69 -13.92
C GLY A 63 -2.94 1.19 -12.50
N LEU A 64 -3.93 1.70 -11.78
CA LEU A 64 -3.76 2.16 -10.39
C LEU A 64 -3.43 0.99 -9.45
N ALA A 65 -4.05 -0.18 -9.64
CA ALA A 65 -3.72 -1.40 -8.91
C ALA A 65 -2.29 -1.88 -9.21
N ALA A 66 -1.82 -1.77 -10.45
CA ALA A 66 -0.46 -2.13 -10.83
C ALA A 66 0.57 -1.21 -10.16
N VAL A 67 0.30 0.10 -10.08
CA VAL A 67 1.15 1.05 -9.34
C VAL A 67 1.24 0.67 -7.86
N TYR A 68 0.11 0.33 -7.23
CA TYR A 68 0.10 -0.15 -5.86
C TYR A 68 0.84 -1.49 -5.73
N ALA A 69 0.68 -2.41 -6.67
CA ALA A 69 1.38 -3.71 -6.69
C ALA A 69 2.90 -3.56 -6.79
N LEU A 70 3.39 -2.60 -7.59
CA LEU A 70 4.81 -2.29 -7.67
C LEU A 70 5.35 -1.73 -6.36
N ALA A 71 4.55 -0.90 -5.64
CA ALA A 71 4.91 -0.41 -4.32
C ALA A 71 5.05 -1.56 -3.30
N THR A 72 4.10 -2.50 -3.29
CA THR A 72 4.17 -3.69 -2.42
C THR A 72 5.32 -4.61 -2.82
N LEU A 73 5.64 -4.76 -4.10
CA LEU A 73 6.84 -5.49 -4.56
C LEU A 73 8.13 -4.85 -4.07
N ALA A 74 8.25 -3.53 -4.15
CA ALA A 74 9.41 -2.81 -3.63
C ALA A 74 9.58 -2.99 -2.11
N LEU A 75 8.48 -3.09 -1.36
CA LEU A 75 8.49 -3.50 0.04
C LEU A 75 8.94 -4.96 0.20
N ALA A 76 8.38 -5.87 -0.60
CA ALA A 76 8.68 -7.29 -0.54
C ALA A 76 10.16 -7.58 -0.85
N CYS A 77 10.80 -6.83 -1.75
CA CYS A 77 12.24 -6.91 -2.02
C CYS A 77 13.11 -6.37 -0.88
N GLN A 78 12.60 -5.47 -0.04
CA GLN A 78 13.33 -4.99 1.13
C GLN A 78 13.33 -5.99 2.29
N ALA A 79 12.38 -6.94 2.33
CA ALA A 79 12.35 -8.00 3.33
C ALA A 79 13.53 -9.00 3.23
N PRO A 80 13.87 -9.59 2.07
CA PRO A 80 15.05 -10.45 1.93
C PRO A 80 16.37 -9.67 1.98
N ALA A 81 16.38 -8.37 1.65
CA ALA A 81 17.57 -7.52 1.87
C ALA A 81 17.87 -7.26 3.37
N ARG A 82 16.96 -7.66 4.28
CA ARG A 82 17.14 -7.61 5.73
C ARG A 82 17.50 -8.96 6.36
N LEU A 83 17.43 -10.07 5.62
CA LEU A 83 17.84 -11.43 6.05
C LEU A 83 19.32 -11.66 5.76
#